data_AF-A0AA88IWL1-F1
#
_entry.id   AF-A0AA88IWL1-F1
#
_cell.length_a   1.000
_cell.length_b   1.000
_cell.length_c   1.000
_cell.angle_alpha   90.00
_cell.angle_beta   90.00
_cell.angle_gamma   90.00
#
_symmetry.space_group_name_H-M   'P 1'
#
loop_
_entity.id
_entity.type
_entity.pdbx_description
1 polymer ?
#
loop_
_entity_poly.entity_id
_entity_poly.type
_entity_poly.pdbx_seq_one_letter_code
_entity_poly.pdbx_strand_id
1 'polypeptide(L)'
;MFQNDSLDLAPAVAPLRYSSSLKRLYVKDKTVIPFLLKVMSYAPYVDENLYVRAQLQFSDRQYLQDIVSRCPNHTTPDHPTNICFPNPEHVVRADGLEEVEYLNDGAKAVRFKFSIPLTGSSHGYARLRFMCPNSCPGGMNRRSTDLIFILLNSR
;
A
#
# COMPACT_ATOMS: atom_id res chain seq x y z
N MET A 1 11.00 25.83 43.32
CA MET A 1 11.49 24.44 43.41
C MET A 1 10.53 23.56 42.63
N PHE A 2 10.77 23.37 41.34
CA PHE A 2 10.28 22.21 40.61
C PHE A 2 11.41 21.82 39.66
N GLN A 3 11.99 20.67 39.96
CA GLN A 3 13.13 20.08 39.29
C GLN A 3 12.76 19.72 37.85
N ASN A 4 13.58 20.19 36.91
CA ASN A 4 13.76 19.53 35.63
C ASN A 4 14.65 18.32 35.89
N ASP A 5 14.13 17.12 35.65
CA ASP A 5 14.94 15.96 35.33
C ASP A 5 14.13 14.98 34.47
N SER A 6 14.82 14.35 33.53
CA SER A 6 14.48 13.12 32.82
C SER A 6 13.57 13.23 31.59
N LEU A 7 14.19 13.33 30.40
CA LEU A 7 14.49 12.17 29.56
C LEU A 7 14.83 12.66 28.14
N ASP A 8 16.09 12.51 27.76
CA ASP A 8 16.53 12.45 26.36
C ASP A 8 15.85 11.27 25.66
N LEU A 9 14.61 11.47 25.22
CA LEU A 9 14.00 10.62 24.20
C LEU A 9 14.50 11.12 22.86
N ALA A 10 15.49 10.43 22.30
CA ALA A 10 15.79 10.51 20.87
C ALA A 10 14.47 10.44 20.09
N PRO A 11 14.24 11.33 19.11
CA PRO A 11 12.94 11.37 18.43
C PRO A 11 12.69 10.02 17.78
N ALA A 12 11.64 9.33 18.22
CA ALA A 12 11.19 8.10 17.61
C ALA A 12 10.98 8.37 16.11
N VAL A 13 11.84 7.80 15.26
CA VAL A 13 11.76 7.97 13.81
C VAL A 13 10.38 7.49 13.39
N ALA A 14 9.55 8.41 12.90
CA ALA A 14 8.21 8.09 12.42
C ALA A 14 8.32 6.93 11.41
N PRO A 15 7.51 5.87 11.53
CA PRO A 15 7.65 4.66 10.70
C PRO A 15 7.30 4.89 9.22
N LEU A 16 6.95 6.12 8.86
CA LEU A 16 6.48 6.60 7.57
C LEU A 16 7.01 8.02 7.30
N ARG A 17 7.53 8.27 6.10
CA ARG A 17 7.90 9.60 5.61
C ARG A 17 7.58 9.72 4.12
N TYR A 18 6.82 10.74 3.73
CA TYR A 18 6.63 11.10 2.32
C TYR A 18 7.53 12.29 1.95
N SER A 19 8.28 12.17 0.87
CA SER A 19 9.04 13.28 0.28
C SER A 19 8.27 13.83 -0.90
N SER A 20 7.73 15.04 -0.77
CA SER A 20 6.99 15.70 -1.86
C SER A 20 7.89 16.06 -3.06
N SER A 21 9.17 16.38 -2.81
CA SER A 21 10.12 16.70 -3.88
C SER A 21 10.49 15.48 -4.73
N LEU A 22 10.68 14.32 -4.09
CA LEU A 22 10.99 13.07 -4.78
C LEU A 22 9.73 12.31 -5.21
N LYS A 23 8.56 12.71 -4.71
CA LYS A 23 7.31 11.95 -4.78
C LYS A 23 7.47 10.51 -4.28
N ARG A 24 8.27 10.31 -3.23
CA ARG A 24 8.62 8.99 -2.69
C ARG A 24 8.10 8.77 -1.28
N LEU A 25 7.54 7.59 -1.06
CA LEU A 25 7.13 7.09 0.24
C LEU A 25 8.21 6.18 0.82
N TYR A 26 8.68 6.51 2.02
CA TYR A 26 9.60 5.70 2.80
C TYR A 26 8.83 5.14 3.99
N VAL A 27 8.81 3.83 4.14
CA VAL A 27 8.03 3.16 5.18
C VAL A 27 8.71 1.87 5.61
N LYS A 28 8.55 1.51 6.88
CA LYS A 28 8.91 0.18 7.37
C LYS A 28 7.92 -0.86 6.85
N ASP A 29 8.42 -2.05 6.51
CA ASP A 29 7.55 -3.16 6.13
C ASP A 29 6.53 -3.49 7.23
N LYS A 30 5.39 -4.06 6.83
CA LYS A 30 4.24 -4.43 7.69
C LYS A 30 3.55 -3.26 8.40
N THR A 31 4.04 -2.03 8.25
CA THR A 31 3.38 -0.83 8.79
C THR A 31 2.14 -0.50 7.97
N VAL A 32 1.01 -0.24 8.65
CA VAL A 32 -0.22 0.21 8.01
C VAL A 32 -0.10 1.70 7.68
N ILE A 33 -0.44 2.04 6.44
CA ILE A 33 -0.31 3.39 5.89
C ILE A 33 -1.68 3.86 5.44
N PRO A 34 -2.19 4.98 5.96
CA PRO A 34 -3.39 5.62 5.44
C PRO A 34 -3.03 6.44 4.20
N PHE A 35 -3.62 6.10 3.06
CA PHE A 35 -3.60 6.90 1.84
C PHE A 35 -4.90 7.68 1.72
N LEU A 36 -4.79 9.00 1.65
CA LEU A 36 -5.92 9.89 1.37
C LEU A 36 -6.24 9.85 -0.12
N LEU A 37 -7.44 9.37 -0.47
CA LEU A 37 -7.93 9.31 -1.85
C LEU A 37 -8.99 10.39 -2.03
N LYS A 38 -8.68 11.43 -2.82
CA LYS A 38 -9.58 12.57 -3.06
C LYS A 38 -10.12 12.56 -4.49
N VAL A 39 -11.42 12.70 -4.64
CA VAL A 39 -12.09 12.85 -5.94
C VAL A 39 -12.48 14.32 -6.12
N MET A 40 -11.93 14.98 -7.14
CA MET A 40 -12.04 16.44 -7.30
C MET A 40 -13.32 16.89 -8.00
N SER A 41 -13.83 16.11 -8.94
CA SER A 41 -15.16 16.31 -9.52
C SER A 41 -16.06 15.20 -9.01
N TYR A 42 -17.08 15.54 -8.23
CA TYR A 42 -18.24 14.66 -8.07
C TYR A 42 -18.82 14.51 -9.47
N ALA A 43 -18.45 13.46 -10.19
CA ALA A 43 -19.21 13.09 -11.37
C ALA A 43 -20.65 12.89 -10.88
N PRO A 44 -21.66 13.47 -11.52
CA PRO A 44 -23.07 13.29 -11.12
C PRO A 44 -23.53 11.81 -11.15
N TYR A 45 -22.63 10.90 -11.54
CA TYR A 45 -22.77 9.46 -11.57
C TYR A 45 -21.52 8.80 -10.96
N VAL A 46 -21.12 9.19 -9.74
CA VAL A 46 -20.30 8.26 -8.95
C VAL A 46 -21.19 7.05 -8.69
N ASP A 47 -21.13 6.09 -9.60
CA ASP A 47 -21.80 4.80 -9.48
C ASP A 47 -21.54 4.25 -8.07
N GLU A 48 -22.54 3.59 -7.49
CA GLU A 48 -22.45 2.95 -6.17
C GLU A 48 -21.34 1.86 -6.10
N ASN A 49 -20.62 1.64 -7.20
CA ASN A 49 -19.67 0.57 -7.46
C ASN A 49 -18.31 1.08 -7.96
N LEU A 50 -17.74 2.10 -7.33
CA LEU A 50 -16.34 2.46 -7.54
C LEU A 50 -15.40 1.52 -6.78
N TYR A 51 -14.36 1.08 -7.48
CA TYR A 51 -13.29 0.28 -6.90
C TYR A 51 -11.94 0.96 -7.12
N VAL A 52 -11.05 0.79 -6.15
CA VAL A 52 -9.65 1.20 -6.29
C VAL A 52 -8.81 -0.05 -6.43
N ARG A 53 -8.03 -0.11 -7.50
CA ARG A 53 -6.95 -1.08 -7.69
C ARG A 53 -5.63 -0.42 -7.30
N ALA A 54 -4.91 -1.04 -6.37
CA ALA A 54 -3.57 -0.65 -5.97
C ALA A 54 -2.56 -1.74 -6.33
N GLN A 55 -1.50 -1.39 -7.04
CA GLN A 55 -0.45 -2.33 -7.44
C GLN A 55 0.92 -1.67 -7.44
N LEU A 56 1.97 -2.45 -7.19
CA LEU A 56 3.34 -2.01 -7.41
C LEU A 56 3.78 -2.36 -8.84
N GLN A 57 4.54 -1.46 -9.44
CA GLN A 57 5.27 -1.70 -10.69
C GLN A 57 6.72 -1.24 -10.50
N PHE A 58 7.68 -1.87 -11.20
CA PHE A 58 9.04 -1.33 -11.24
C PHE A 58 9.08 -0.02 -12.02
N SER A 59 9.77 0.98 -11.46
CA SER A 59 9.90 2.30 -12.09
C SER A 59 10.82 2.27 -13.31
N ASP A 60 11.84 1.40 -13.30
CA ASP A 60 12.86 1.37 -14.34
C ASP A 60 12.36 0.61 -15.58
N ARG A 61 12.56 1.21 -16.75
CA ARG A 61 12.05 0.69 -18.03
C ARG A 61 12.43 -0.76 -18.33
N GLN A 62 13.65 -1.13 -17.96
CA GLN A 62 14.18 -2.48 -18.17
C GLN A 62 13.42 -3.57 -17.39
N TYR A 63 12.65 -3.20 -16.36
CA TYR A 63 11.89 -4.13 -15.52
C TYR A 63 10.37 -3.90 -15.63
N LEU A 64 9.88 -3.13 -16.60
CA LEU A 64 8.44 -2.81 -16.70
C LEU A 64 7.54 -4.04 -16.93
N GLN A 65 8.09 -5.09 -17.54
CA GLN A 65 7.40 -6.36 -17.78
C GLN A 65 7.47 -7.30 -16.56
N ASP A 66 8.36 -7.04 -15.61
CA ASP A 66 8.51 -7.86 -14.41
C ASP A 66 7.39 -7.56 -13.42
N ILE A 67 6.77 -8.61 -12.89
CA ILE A 67 5.75 -8.48 -11.86
C ILE A 67 6.42 -8.30 -10.50
N VAL A 68 6.06 -7.23 -9.79
CA VAL A 68 6.53 -7.00 -8.41
C VAL A 68 5.91 -8.04 -7.47
N SER A 69 6.74 -8.89 -6.87
CA SER A 69 6.33 -9.94 -5.93
C SER A 69 7.21 -9.94 -4.67
N ARG A 70 6.70 -10.60 -3.62
CA ARG A 70 7.48 -10.85 -2.39
C ARG A 70 8.62 -11.83 -2.67
N CYS A 71 9.72 -11.71 -1.94
CA CYS A 71 10.85 -12.63 -2.09
C CYS A 71 10.53 -14.04 -1.58
N PRO A 72 11.27 -15.08 -2.01
CA PRO A 72 11.03 -16.46 -1.61
C PRO A 72 10.94 -16.69 -0.10
N ASN A 73 11.77 -16.00 0.69
CA ASN A 73 11.76 -16.09 2.15
C ASN A 73 10.45 -15.55 2.78
N HIS A 74 9.85 -14.54 2.18
CA HIS A 74 8.63 -13.93 2.68
C HIS A 74 7.36 -14.61 2.13
N THR A 75 7.47 -15.42 1.08
CA THR A 75 6.35 -16.19 0.50
C THR A 75 6.20 -17.58 1.11
N THR A 76 7.11 -18.02 1.98
CA THR A 76 7.05 -19.38 2.54
C THR A 76 5.74 -19.61 3.33
N PRO A 77 5.12 -20.79 3.25
CA PRO A 77 3.84 -21.05 3.90
C PRO A 77 3.88 -20.91 5.44
N ASP A 78 5.03 -21.22 6.04
CA ASP A 78 5.30 -21.14 7.48
C ASP A 78 5.58 -19.71 7.97
N HIS A 79 5.79 -18.75 7.06
CA HIS A 79 6.03 -17.37 7.47
C HIS A 79 4.80 -16.82 8.22
N PRO A 80 4.96 -16.19 9.40
CA PRO A 80 3.83 -15.77 10.25
C PRO A 80 2.79 -14.89 9.54
N THR A 81 3.22 -14.10 8.55
CA THR A 81 2.33 -13.24 7.76
C THR A 81 1.48 -13.99 6.73
N ASN A 82 1.72 -15.27 6.50
CA ASN A 82 1.05 -16.06 5.46
C ASN A 82 0.03 -17.04 6.08
N ILE A 83 0.04 -17.19 7.40
CA ILE A 83 -0.98 -17.91 8.16
C ILE A 83 -2.35 -17.31 7.83
N CYS A 84 -3.28 -18.15 7.38
CA CYS A 84 -4.64 -17.77 6.98
C CYS A 84 -4.71 -16.69 5.89
N PHE A 85 -3.66 -16.52 5.08
CA PHE A 85 -3.64 -15.56 3.99
C PHE A 85 -3.26 -16.24 2.66
N PRO A 86 -4.22 -16.46 1.73
CA PRO A 86 -4.00 -17.30 0.55
C PRO A 86 -3.19 -16.65 -0.57
N ASN A 87 -2.74 -15.39 -0.40
CA ASN A 87 -2.05 -14.61 -1.43
C ASN A 87 -0.61 -14.25 -1.04
N PRO A 88 0.25 -15.21 -0.63
CA PRO A 88 1.54 -14.94 0.00
C PRO A 88 2.52 -14.13 -0.87
N GLU A 89 2.31 -14.07 -2.18
CA GLU A 89 3.16 -13.35 -3.13
C GLU A 89 2.88 -11.84 -3.24
N HIS A 90 1.73 -11.37 -2.74
CA HIS A 90 1.33 -9.97 -2.86
C HIS A 90 2.11 -9.08 -1.90
N VAL A 91 2.86 -8.13 -2.46
CA VAL A 91 3.62 -7.14 -1.66
C VAL A 91 2.68 -6.17 -0.97
N VAL A 92 1.64 -5.69 -1.66
CA VAL A 92 0.64 -4.76 -1.11
C VAL A 92 -0.51 -5.55 -0.50
N ARG A 93 -0.90 -5.21 0.73
CA ARG A 93 -2.08 -5.77 1.39
C ARG A 93 -2.98 -4.67 1.95
N ALA A 94 -4.29 -4.90 1.87
CA ALA A 94 -5.29 -4.06 2.52
C ALA A 94 -5.35 -4.30 4.04
N ASP A 95 -5.80 -3.30 4.78
CA ASP A 95 -6.06 -3.39 6.21
C ASP A 95 -7.44 -2.80 6.53
N GLY A 96 -8.38 -3.67 6.94
CA GLY A 96 -9.76 -3.28 7.26
C GLY A 96 -10.46 -2.47 6.16
N LEU A 97 -10.33 -2.90 4.90
CA LEU A 97 -11.09 -2.38 3.77
C LEU A 97 -12.21 -3.36 3.40
N GLU A 98 -13.24 -2.87 2.74
CA GLU A 98 -14.40 -3.65 2.31
C GLU A 98 -14.23 -4.20 0.89
N GLU A 99 -14.86 -5.35 0.64
CA GLU A 99 -14.91 -6.00 -0.68
C GLU A 99 -13.51 -6.15 -1.32
N VAL A 100 -12.54 -6.56 -0.49
CA VAL A 100 -11.13 -6.71 -0.88
C VAL A 100 -10.94 -7.96 -1.72
N GLU A 101 -10.25 -7.81 -2.84
CA GLU A 101 -9.88 -8.88 -3.76
C GLU A 101 -8.40 -8.76 -4.15
N TYR A 102 -7.72 -9.90 -4.25
CA TYR A 102 -6.32 -9.97 -4.66
C TYR A 102 -6.26 -10.53 -6.08
N LEU A 103 -5.75 -9.73 -7.02
CA LEU A 103 -5.75 -10.04 -8.46
C LEU A 103 -4.36 -10.46 -8.92
N ASN A 104 -4.31 -11.43 -9.83
CA ASN A 104 -3.08 -11.95 -10.47
C ASN A 104 -3.18 -11.87 -12.00
N ASP A 105 -3.60 -10.72 -12.53
CA ASP A 105 -3.93 -10.47 -13.94
C ASP A 105 -2.85 -9.61 -14.63
N GLY A 106 -1.64 -10.17 -14.78
CA GLY A 106 -0.48 -9.44 -15.31
C GLY A 106 0.19 -8.50 -14.30
N ALA A 107 -0.39 -8.35 -13.12
CA ALA A 107 0.22 -7.73 -11.95
C ALA A 107 -0.35 -8.35 -10.67
N LYS A 108 0.35 -8.17 -9.54
CA LYS A 108 -0.16 -8.53 -8.21
C LYS A 108 -0.82 -7.31 -7.58
N ALA A 109 -2.12 -7.18 -7.79
CA ALA A 109 -2.89 -6.02 -7.34
C ALA A 109 -3.79 -6.38 -6.16
N VAL A 110 -4.15 -5.36 -5.38
CA VAL A 110 -5.27 -5.43 -4.43
C VAL A 110 -6.35 -4.47 -4.92
N ARG A 111 -7.56 -4.99 -5.07
CA ARG A 111 -8.76 -4.23 -5.40
C ARG A 111 -9.66 -4.15 -4.18
N PHE A 112 -10.28 -3.01 -3.95
CA PHE A 112 -11.22 -2.82 -2.83
C PHE A 112 -12.25 -1.77 -3.21
N LYS A 113 -13.41 -1.81 -2.55
CA LYS A 113 -14.46 -0.82 -2.78
C LYS A 113 -14.03 0.55 -2.28
N PHE A 114 -14.27 1.57 -3.09
CA PHE A 114 -14.05 2.95 -2.72
C PHE A 114 -15.36 3.55 -2.24
N SER A 115 -15.44 3.85 -0.94
CA SER A 115 -16.56 4.55 -0.34
C SER A 115 -16.07 5.86 0.29
N ILE A 116 -16.91 6.89 0.21
CA ILE A 116 -16.73 8.13 0.94
C ILE A 116 -17.57 8.00 2.22
N PRO A 117 -16.96 7.99 3.42
CA PRO A 117 -17.65 7.59 4.64
C PRO A 117 -18.70 8.60 5.15
N LEU A 118 -18.72 9.84 4.65
CA LEU A 118 -19.60 10.90 5.14
C LEU A 118 -20.16 11.74 4.00
N THR A 119 -21.47 12.02 4.06
CA THR A 119 -22.17 12.95 3.18
C THR A 119 -21.52 14.34 3.26
N GLY A 120 -20.92 14.81 2.17
CA GLY A 120 -20.22 16.10 2.10
C GLY A 120 -18.69 16.02 2.16
N SER A 121 -18.10 14.85 2.43
CA SER A 121 -16.67 14.62 2.18
C SER A 121 -16.40 14.40 0.68
N SER A 122 -15.22 14.78 0.21
CA SER A 122 -14.73 14.49 -1.16
C SER A 122 -13.59 13.46 -1.16
N HIS A 123 -13.35 12.81 -0.03
CA HIS A 123 -12.23 11.89 0.15
C HIS A 123 -12.59 10.66 0.97
N GLY A 124 -11.92 9.55 0.64
CA GLY A 124 -11.88 8.32 1.42
C GLY A 124 -10.44 7.96 1.79
N TYR A 125 -10.28 6.87 2.55
CA TYR A 125 -8.96 6.38 2.97
C TYR A 125 -8.75 4.95 2.52
N ALA A 126 -7.60 4.67 1.93
CA ALA A 126 -7.11 3.32 1.74
C ALA A 126 -6.03 3.01 2.76
N ARG A 127 -6.21 1.96 3.55
CA ARG A 127 -5.19 1.48 4.50
C ARG A 127 -4.44 0.33 3.87
N LEU A 128 -3.19 0.57 3.49
CA LEU A 128 -2.34 -0.40 2.82
C LEU A 128 -1.06 -0.65 3.62
N ARG A 129 -0.47 -1.83 3.48
CA ARG A 129 0.84 -2.18 4.03
C ARG A 129 1.68 -2.93 3.01
N PHE A 130 3.00 -2.82 3.15
CA PHE A 130 3.97 -3.50 2.29
C PHE A 130 4.64 -4.66 3.03
N MET A 131 4.59 -5.85 2.45
CA MET A 131 4.89 -7.10 3.14
C MET A 131 6.26 -7.69 2.78
N CYS A 132 7.08 -6.92 2.05
CA CYS A 132 8.43 -7.28 1.70
C CYS A 132 9.27 -5.99 1.57
N PRO A 133 10.41 -5.88 2.27
CA PRO A 133 11.36 -4.78 2.08
C PRO A 133 11.87 -4.69 0.64
N ASN A 134 12.15 -3.47 0.18
CA ASN A 134 12.73 -3.26 -1.16
C ASN A 134 14.08 -3.97 -1.33
N SER A 135 14.86 -4.11 -0.25
CA SER A 135 16.19 -4.73 -0.27
C SER A 135 16.19 -6.25 -0.41
N CYS A 136 15.04 -6.93 -0.33
CA CYS A 136 15.01 -8.39 -0.31
C CYS A 136 15.51 -9.00 -1.64
N PRO A 137 16.52 -9.89 -1.60
CA PRO A 137 16.97 -10.62 -2.77
C PRO A 137 15.88 -11.59 -3.25
N GLY A 138 15.78 -11.79 -4.57
CA GLY A 138 14.73 -12.61 -5.18
C GLY A 138 13.32 -12.00 -5.14
N GLY A 139 13.14 -10.81 -4.55
CA GLY A 139 11.93 -9.99 -4.66
C GLY A 139 12.21 -8.72 -5.46
N MET A 140 11.95 -7.55 -4.88
CA MET A 140 12.26 -6.26 -5.51
C MET A 140 13.77 -6.03 -5.69
N ASN A 141 14.62 -6.56 -4.82
CA ASN A 141 16.09 -6.54 -4.97
C ASN A 141 16.68 -5.14 -5.24
N ARG A 142 16.29 -4.16 -4.43
CA ARG A 142 16.73 -2.75 -4.48
C ARG A 142 16.31 -1.97 -5.73
N ARG A 143 15.48 -2.55 -6.61
CA ARG A 143 14.91 -1.86 -7.77
C ARG A 143 13.87 -0.84 -7.30
N SER A 144 13.75 0.28 -8.00
CA SER A 144 12.74 1.30 -7.65
C SER A 144 11.35 0.81 -8.03
N THR A 145 10.35 1.10 -7.21
CA THR A 145 8.95 0.76 -7.48
C THR A 145 8.03 1.96 -7.29
N ASP A 146 6.98 2.00 -8.08
CA ASP A 146 5.89 2.96 -7.98
C ASP A 146 4.61 2.25 -7.54
N LEU A 147 3.90 2.86 -6.58
CA LEU A 147 2.56 2.44 -6.20
C LEU A 147 1.55 3.15 -7.10
N ILE A 148 0.85 2.36 -7.92
CA ILE A 148 -0.14 2.84 -8.87
C ILE A 148 -1.53 2.60 -8.29
N PHE A 149 -2.32 3.67 -8.18
CA PHE A 149 -3.74 3.62 -7.88
C PHE A 149 -4.54 3.84 -9.15
N ILE A 150 -5.51 2.97 -9.41
CA ILE A 150 -6.42 3.05 -10.56
C ILE A 150 -7.84 3.05 -10.00
N LEU A 151 -8.63 4.05 -10.39
CA LEU A 151 -10.06 4.10 -10.08
C LEU A 151 -10.82 3.41 -11.20
N LEU A 152 -11.69 2.46 -10.86
CA LEU A 152 -12.45 1.62 -11.77
C LEU A 152 -13.94 1.79 -11.51
N ASN A 153 -14.73 1.70 -12.57
CA ASN A 153 -16.18 1.56 -12.48
C ASN A 153 -16.51 0.07 -12.66
N SER A 154 -17.09 -0.57 -11.64
CA SER A 154 -17.35 -2.03 -11.53
C SER A 154 -16.17 -2.95 -11.14
N ARG A 155 -16.55 -4.18 -10.72
CA ARG A 155 -15.64 -5.32 -10.52
C ARG A 155 -15.30 -6.00 -11.85
#